data_AF-A0A1V4RUX9-F1
#
_entry.id   AF-A0A1V4RUX9-F1
#
_cell.length_a   1.000
_cell.length_b   1.000
_cell.length_c   1.000
_cell.angle_alpha   90.00
_cell.angle_beta   90.00
_cell.angle_gamma   90.00
#
_symmetry.space_group_name_H-M   'P 1'
#
loop_
_entity.id
_entity.type
_entity.pdbx_description
1 polymer ?
#
loop_
_entity_poly.entity_id
_entity_poly.type
_entity_poly.pdbx_seq_one_letter_code
_entity_poly.pdbx_strand_id
1 'polypeptide(L)' 'MKWNGRMARTILLKLPAGFDLEGHTHIRTEQHFVLEGEYEANGKTYGAGTYQLIPAQTSHGPYTSKTGAVLLVIWDPA' A
#
# COMPACT_ATOMS: atom_id res chain seq x y z
N MET A 1 -10.54 14.55 -23.33
CA MET A 1 -10.90 14.47 -21.91
C MET A 1 -9.60 14.35 -21.10
N LYS A 2 -9.14 15.42 -20.44
CA LYS A 2 -7.89 15.40 -19.68
C LYS A 2 -8.21 15.04 -18.22
N TRP A 3 -7.68 13.91 -17.75
CA TRP A 3 -7.76 13.51 -16.35
C TRP A 3 -6.91 14.49 -15.52
N ASN A 4 -7.52 15.17 -14.54
CA ASN A 4 -6.92 16.27 -13.79
C ASN A 4 -6.32 15.85 -12.44
N GLY A 5 -6.19 14.54 -12.18
CA GLY A 5 -5.49 14.02 -11.01
C GLY A 5 -6.15 14.29 -9.65
N ARG A 6 -7.26 15.01 -9.55
CA ARG A 6 -7.84 15.45 -8.26
C ARG A 6 -8.69 14.41 -7.53
N MET A 7 -8.89 13.23 -8.09
CA MET A 7 -9.76 12.22 -7.48
C MET A 7 -8.97 11.22 -6.66
N ALA A 8 -9.57 10.76 -5.57
CA ALA A 8 -9.12 9.59 -4.84
C ALA A 8 -9.05 8.39 -5.79
N ARG A 9 -8.17 7.44 -5.46
CA ARG A 9 -8.11 6.15 -6.16
C ARG A 9 -8.16 5.04 -5.14
N THR A 10 -9.01 4.05 -5.40
CA THR A 10 -9.12 2.83 -4.60
C THR A 10 -8.78 1.64 -5.48
N ILE A 11 -7.90 0.77 -5.00
CA ILE A 11 -7.35 -0.37 -5.74
C ILE A 11 -7.43 -1.60 -4.86
N LEU A 12 -7.91 -2.71 -5.41
CA LEU A 12 -7.68 -4.03 -4.81
C LEU A 12 -6.36 -4.57 -5.37
N LEU A 13 -5.33 -4.62 -4.54
CA LEU A 13 -3.99 -5.04 -4.93
C LEU A 13 -3.72 -6.46 -4.43
N LYS A 14 -3.37 -7.36 -5.35
CA LYS A 14 -2.92 -8.72 -5.02
C LYS A 14 -1.40 -8.80 -5.14
N LEU A 15 -0.73 -9.02 -4.02
CA LEU A 15 0.70 -9.30 -3.96
C LEU A 15 0.92 -10.81 -4.17
N PRO A 16 1.81 -11.22 -5.09
CA PRO A 16 2.20 -12.62 -5.21
C PRO A 16 3.06 -13.07 -4.02
N ALA A 17 3.19 -14.39 -3.85
CA ALA A 17 4.21 -14.95 -2.96
C ALA A 17 5.61 -14.58 -3.45
N GLY A 18 6.51 -14.22 -2.52
CA GLY A 18 7.84 -13.71 -2.83
C GLY A 18 7.84 -12.27 -3.36
N PHE A 19 6.77 -11.51 -3.15
CA PHE A 19 6.73 -10.09 -3.50
C PHE A 19 7.84 -9.33 -2.77
N ASP A 20 8.49 -8.44 -3.49
CA ASP A 20 9.56 -7.54 -3.01
C ASP A 20 9.43 -6.20 -3.77
N LEU A 21 9.48 -5.10 -3.02
CA LEU A 21 9.43 -3.75 -3.58
C LEU A 21 10.23 -2.80 -2.69
N GLU A 22 11.16 -2.08 -3.32
CA GLU A 22 11.98 -1.08 -2.66
C GLU A 22 11.16 0.06 -2.03
N GLY A 23 11.76 0.71 -1.03
CA GLY A 23 11.18 1.87 -0.38
C GLY A 23 10.95 3.03 -1.36
N HIS A 24 9.82 3.73 -1.22
CA HIS A 24 9.47 4.85 -2.09
C HIS A 24 8.61 5.89 -1.35
N THR A 25 8.31 6.99 -2.02
CA THR A 25 7.54 8.12 -1.48
C THR A 25 6.46 8.55 -2.47
N HIS A 26 5.25 8.82 -1.97
CA HIS A 26 4.16 9.39 -2.76
C HIS A 26 3.91 10.87 -2.45
N ILE A 27 3.35 11.59 -3.42
CA ILE A 27 2.86 12.97 -3.23
C ILE A 27 1.49 13.04 -2.56
N ARG A 28 0.86 11.90 -2.26
CA ARG A 28 -0.47 11.76 -1.64
C ARG A 28 -0.39 10.86 -0.43
N THR A 29 -1.35 11.02 0.48
CA THR A 29 -1.56 10.04 1.55
C THR A 29 -1.99 8.71 0.93
N GLU A 30 -1.32 7.64 1.33
CA GLU A 30 -1.63 6.26 0.99
C GLU A 30 -2.17 5.54 2.22
N GLN A 31 -3.17 4.70 2.01
CA GLN A 31 -3.75 3.87 3.06
C GLN A 31 -3.78 2.43 2.59
N HIS A 32 -3.41 1.51 3.48
CA HIS A 32 -3.51 0.08 3.27
C HIS A 32 -4.49 -0.52 4.28
N PHE A 33 -5.37 -1.38 3.80
CA PHE A 33 -6.12 -2.31 4.64
C PHE A 33 -5.91 -3.72 4.11
N VAL A 34 -5.35 -4.61 4.94
CA VAL A 34 -5.04 -5.98 4.52
C VAL A 34 -6.29 -6.84 4.63
N LEU A 35 -6.72 -7.41 3.52
CA LEU A 35 -7.91 -8.25 3.43
C LEU A 35 -7.56 -9.74 3.63
N GLU A 36 -6.44 -10.18 3.08
CA GLU A 36 -5.97 -11.56 3.14
C GLU A 36 -4.43 -11.60 3.15
N GLY A 37 -3.86 -12.60 3.81
CA GLY A 37 -2.40 -12.79 3.88
C GLY A 37 -1.71 -11.74 4.72
N GLU A 38 -0.43 -11.48 4.40
CA GLU A 38 0.39 -10.51 5.12
C GLU A 38 1.49 -9.91 4.23
N TYR A 39 1.92 -8.70 4.55
CA TYR A 39 3.15 -8.11 4.03
C TYR A 39 3.98 -7.54 5.18
N GLU A 40 5.29 -7.45 4.99
CA GLU A 40 6.19 -6.72 5.87
C GLU A 40 6.51 -5.36 5.25
N ALA A 41 6.51 -4.30 6.06
CA ALA A 41 7.06 -3.01 5.69
C ALA A 41 7.89 -2.43 6.84
N ASN A 42 9.10 -1.98 6.53
CA ASN A 42 10.03 -1.43 7.54
C ASN A 42 10.27 -2.39 8.72
N GLY A 43 10.43 -3.69 8.46
CA GLY A 43 10.66 -4.69 9.51
C GLY A 43 9.42 -5.04 10.34
N LYS A 44 8.23 -4.51 10.00
CA LYS A 44 6.98 -4.77 10.69
C LYS A 44 6.00 -5.52 9.81
N THR A 45 5.42 -6.58 10.33
CA THR A 45 4.39 -7.39 9.65
C THR A 45 3.00 -6.78 9.82
N TYR A 46 2.27 -6.74 8.71
CA TYR A 46 0.87 -6.31 8.60
C TYR A 46 0.07 -7.47 8.00
N GLY A 47 -0.68 -8.16 8.87
CA GLY A 47 -1.58 -9.26 8.47
C GLY A 47 -3.01 -8.79 8.23
N ALA A 48 -3.89 -9.73 7.82
CA ALA A 48 -5.31 -9.46 7.61
C ALA A 48 -5.97 -8.72 8.77
N GLY A 49 -6.80 -7.72 8.45
CA GLY A 49 -7.46 -6.84 9.41
C GLY A 49 -6.61 -5.66 9.91
N THR A 50 -5.33 -5.59 9.54
CA THR A 50 -4.50 -4.42 9.87
C THR A 50 -4.76 -3.25 8.92
N TYR A 51 -4.65 -2.04 9.46
CA TYR A 51 -4.75 -0.78 8.73
C TYR A 51 -3.47 0.04 8.92
N GLN A 52 -3.01 0.67 7.85
CA GLN A 52 -1.89 1.59 7.86
C GLN A 52 -2.27 2.85 7.09
N LEU A 53 -1.97 4.02 7.66
CA LEU A 53 -2.03 5.32 6.99
C LEU A 53 -0.61 5.87 6.84
N ILE A 54 -0.26 6.23 5.62
CA ILE A 54 1.06 6.69 5.20
C ILE A 54 0.88 8.13 4.71
N PRO A 55 1.30 9.14 5.47
CA PRO A 55 1.13 10.54 5.05
C PRO A 55 1.90 10.84 3.77
N ALA A 56 1.37 11.78 2.98
CA ALA A 56 2.07 12.32 1.81
C ALA A 56 3.50 12.75 2.17
N GLN A 57 4.43 12.59 1.22
CA GLN A 57 5.85 12.92 1.36
C GLN A 57 6.60 12.12 2.44
N THR A 58 6.01 11.04 2.95
CA THR A 58 6.70 10.08 3.84
C THR A 58 7.27 8.94 3.01
N SER A 59 8.53 8.57 3.23
CA SER A 59 9.11 7.35 2.65
C SER A 59 8.61 6.12 3.40
N HIS A 60 8.21 5.09 2.68
CA HIS A 60 7.63 3.87 3.22
C HIS A 60 8.11 2.64 2.44
N GLY A 61 8.07 1.47 3.08
CA GLY A 61 8.78 0.28 2.60
C GLY A 61 10.25 0.27 3.05
N PRO A 62 11.07 -0.69 2.63
CA PRO A 62 10.79 -1.73 1.63
C PRO A 62 9.64 -2.64 2.05
N TYR A 63 8.96 -3.20 1.06
CA TYR A 63 7.83 -4.10 1.20
C TYR A 63 8.22 -5.51 0.78
N THR A 64 7.88 -6.51 1.59
CA THR A 64 7.99 -7.91 1.19
C THR A 64 6.74 -8.69 1.54
N SER A 65 6.45 -9.78 0.81
CA SER A 65 5.46 -10.76 1.24
C SER A 65 5.92 -12.16 0.87
N LYS A 66 6.09 -13.01 1.88
CA LYS A 66 6.54 -14.39 1.69
C LYS A 66 5.47 -15.26 1.04
N THR A 67 4.22 -15.12 1.49
CA THR A 67 3.09 -15.98 1.10
C THR A 67 2.08 -15.28 0.20
N GLY A 68 2.22 -13.97 -0.02
CA GLY A 68 1.27 -13.14 -0.75
C GLY A 68 0.26 -12.46 0.17
N ALA A 69 -0.43 -11.46 -0.38
CA ALA A 69 -1.47 -10.71 0.33
C ALA A 69 -2.48 -10.10 -0.64
N VAL A 70 -3.67 -9.78 -0.13
CA VAL A 70 -4.67 -8.94 -0.82
C VAL A 70 -4.89 -7.70 0.03
N LEU A 71 -4.72 -6.53 -0.56
CA LEU A 71 -4.84 -5.23 0.11
C LEU A 71 -5.90 -4.39 -0.59
N LEU A 72 -6.69 -3.67 0.19
CA LEU A 72 -7.35 -2.45 -0.27
C LEU A 72 -6.37 -1.29 -0.12
N VAL A 73 -5.95 -0.71 -1.23
CA VAL A 73 -5.07 0.46 -1.28
C VAL A 73 -5.89 1.68 -1.65
N ILE A 74 -5.76 2.76 -0.89
CA ILE A 74 -6.45 4.02 -1.13
C ILE A 74 -5.40 5.14 -1.23
N TRP A 75 -5.44 5.91 -2.30
CA TRP A 75 -4.76 7.19 -2.39
C TRP A 75 -5.77 8.32 -2.25
N ASP A 76 -5.57 9.15 -1.24
CA ASP A 76 -6.43 10.30 -1.00
C ASP A 76 -6.27 11.34 -2.13
N PRO A 77 -7.25 12.23 -2.33
CA PRO A 77 -7.09 13.39 -3.20
C PRO A 77 -5.85 14.21 -2.82
N ALA A 78 -5.15 14.73 -3.83
CA ALA A 78 -4.05 15.67 -3.62
C ALA A 78 -4.55 17.09 -3.34
#